data_AF-A0A534FQ01-F1
#
_entry.id   AF-A0A534FQ01-F1
#
_cell.length_a   1.000
_cell.length_b   1.000
_cell.length_c   1.000
_cell.angle_alpha   90.00
_cell.angle_beta   90.00
_cell.angle_gamma   90.00
#
_symmetry.space_group_name_H-M   'P 1'
#
loop_
_entity.id
_entity.type
_entity.pdbx_description
1 polymer ?
#
loop_
_entity_poly.entity_id
_entity_poly.type
_entity_poly.pdbx_seq_one_letter_code
_entity_poly.pdbx_strand_id
1 'polypeptide(L)'
;MIRMMLAVLVRMMLVVIALVAGPVTHAGALQPPEGRRIRVAVVMTEGAVVIDYAGPWEVFENVHTGTGDMDQQMPFELYTVGRDRQPIHTSGGTKPGMTVVPDYAFADAPAPDVVVVGAQSGDEQLGPWLRKL
;
A
#
# COMPACT_ATOMS: atom_id res chain seq x y z
N MET A 1 -51.10 -16.56 -13.62
CA MET A 1 -50.95 -15.44 -12.66
C MET A 1 -49.59 -15.44 -11.96
N ILE A 2 -49.14 -16.56 -11.39
CA ILE A 2 -47.84 -16.69 -10.68
C ILE A 2 -46.61 -16.29 -11.53
N ARG A 3 -46.56 -16.67 -12.82
CA ARG A 3 -45.45 -16.31 -13.73
C ARG A 3 -45.35 -14.79 -14.01
N MET A 4 -46.45 -14.07 -13.92
CA MET A 4 -46.52 -12.63 -14.19
C MET A 4 -46.09 -11.82 -12.96
N MET A 5 -46.48 -12.26 -11.76
CA MET A 5 -46.04 -11.65 -10.49
C MET A 5 -44.55 -11.83 -10.23
N LEU A 6 -43.98 -13.00 -10.56
CA LEU A 6 -42.53 -13.26 -10.39
C LEU A 6 -41.68 -12.35 -11.30
N ALA A 7 -42.14 -12.10 -12.54
CA ALA A 7 -41.45 -11.20 -13.46
C ALA A 7 -41.49 -9.72 -13.01
N VAL A 8 -42.58 -9.29 -12.37
CA VAL A 8 -42.72 -7.94 -11.80
C VAL A 8 -41.83 -7.76 -10.56
N LEU A 9 -41.80 -8.76 -9.67
CA LEU A 9 -40.92 -8.76 -8.49
C LEU A 9 -39.43 -8.76 -8.86
N VAL A 10 -39.02 -9.55 -9.85
CA VAL A 10 -37.63 -9.56 -10.35
C VAL A 10 -37.24 -8.23 -10.99
N ARG A 11 -38.15 -7.59 -11.75
CA ARG A 11 -37.90 -6.25 -12.33
C ARG A 11 -37.85 -5.16 -11.26
N MET A 12 -38.69 -5.19 -10.23
CA MET A 12 -38.62 -4.25 -9.12
C MET A 12 -37.31 -4.40 -8.34
N MET A 13 -36.85 -5.64 -8.10
CA MET A 13 -35.59 -5.90 -7.40
C MET A 13 -34.36 -5.43 -8.19
N LEU A 14 -34.38 -5.53 -9.53
CA LEU A 14 -33.32 -5.00 -10.40
C LEU A 14 -33.30 -3.46 -10.46
N VAL A 15 -34.47 -2.80 -10.42
CA VAL A 15 -34.56 -1.33 -10.39
C VAL A 15 -34.06 -0.76 -9.04
N VAL A 16 -34.29 -1.45 -7.93
CA VAL A 16 -33.81 -1.03 -6.61
C VAL A 16 -32.28 -1.16 -6.48
N ILE A 17 -31.66 -2.19 -7.07
CA ILE A 17 -30.18 -2.34 -7.05
C ILE A 17 -29.49 -1.23 -7.85
N ALA A 18 -30.08 -0.76 -8.95
CA ALA A 18 -29.51 0.31 -9.77
C ALA A 18 -29.61 1.71 -9.11
N LEU A 19 -30.56 1.93 -8.19
CA LEU A 19 -30.77 3.24 -7.56
C LEU A 19 -29.88 3.53 -6.34
N VAL A 20 -29.19 2.53 -5.80
CA VAL A 20 -28.34 2.66 -4.59
C VAL A 20 -26.87 2.93 -4.93
N ALA A 21 -26.47 2.80 -6.21
CA ALA A 21 -25.16 3.22 -6.67
C ALA A 21 -25.12 4.76 -6.78
N GLY A 22 -24.79 5.42 -5.67
CA GLY A 22 -24.41 6.83 -5.70
C GLY A 22 -23.25 7.06 -6.67
N PRO A 23 -23.07 8.29 -7.20
CA PRO A 23 -21.94 8.58 -8.07
C PRO A 23 -20.64 8.23 -7.34
N VAL A 24 -19.85 7.33 -7.94
CA VAL A 24 -18.48 7.08 -7.50
C VAL A 24 -17.68 8.32 -7.89
N THR A 25 -17.58 9.28 -6.96
CA THR A 25 -16.64 10.39 -7.08
C THR A 25 -15.25 9.78 -7.13
N HIS A 26 -14.63 9.82 -8.32
CA HIS A 26 -13.23 9.50 -8.44
C HIS A 26 -12.48 10.50 -7.58
N ALA A 27 -11.69 10.01 -6.61
CA ALA A 27 -10.73 10.87 -5.94
C ALA A 27 -9.90 11.57 -7.02
N GLY A 28 -9.72 12.90 -6.88
CA GLY A 28 -8.90 13.67 -7.81
C GLY A 28 -7.49 13.08 -7.91
N ALA A 29 -6.77 13.40 -8.98
CA ALA A 29 -5.37 12.98 -9.12
C ALA A 29 -4.56 13.44 -7.89
N LEU A 30 -3.85 12.50 -7.27
CA LEU A 30 -2.93 12.80 -6.17
C LEU A 30 -1.88 13.80 -6.66
N GLN A 31 -1.64 14.83 -5.87
CA GLN A 31 -0.59 15.81 -6.13
C GLN A 31 0.66 15.41 -5.33
N PRO A 32 1.86 15.42 -5.93
CA PRO A 32 3.09 15.21 -5.17
C PRO A 32 3.28 16.35 -4.15
N PRO A 33 3.95 16.07 -3.02
CA PRO A 33 4.23 17.07 -2.01
C PRO A 33 5.14 18.18 -2.56
N GLU A 34 4.84 19.42 -2.21
CA GLU A 34 5.66 20.56 -2.64
C GLU A 34 7.00 20.59 -1.91
N GLY A 35 8.08 20.84 -2.65
CA GLY A 35 9.42 21.11 -2.08
C GLY A 35 10.14 19.90 -1.48
N ARG A 36 9.64 18.67 -1.63
CA ARG A 36 10.32 17.44 -1.19
C ARG A 36 9.99 16.24 -2.07
N ARG A 37 10.79 15.18 -1.97
CA ARG A 37 10.53 13.88 -2.61
C ARG A 37 9.29 13.19 -2.00
N ILE A 38 8.67 12.32 -2.79
CA ILE A 38 7.57 11.45 -2.39
C ILE A 38 8.15 10.33 -1.52
N ARG A 39 7.70 10.27 -0.28
CA ARG A 39 8.16 9.32 0.71
C ARG A 39 7.41 7.99 0.58
N VAL A 40 8.16 6.93 0.33
CA VAL A 40 7.64 5.57 0.18
C VAL A 40 8.12 4.74 1.38
N ALA A 41 7.20 4.49 2.32
CA ALA A 41 7.45 3.55 3.41
C ALA A 41 7.20 2.12 2.95
N VAL A 42 8.21 1.27 3.06
CA VAL A 42 8.11 -0.16 2.75
C VAL A 42 8.08 -0.95 4.04
N VAL A 43 6.94 -1.59 4.33
CA VAL A 43 6.72 -2.28 5.61
C VAL A 43 7.49 -3.59 5.64
N MET A 44 8.38 -3.73 6.64
CA MET A 44 9.22 -4.90 6.88
C MET A 44 8.89 -5.52 8.25
N THR A 45 8.20 -6.65 8.24
CA THR A 45 7.98 -7.48 9.45
C THR A 45 8.41 -8.92 9.19
N GLU A 46 8.35 -9.76 10.22
CA GLU A 46 8.79 -11.16 10.13
C GLU A 46 8.06 -11.92 9.01
N GLY A 47 8.81 -12.72 8.27
CA GLY A 47 8.30 -13.49 7.14
C GLY A 47 7.90 -12.64 5.93
N ALA A 48 8.41 -11.40 5.81
CA ALA A 48 8.22 -10.58 4.61
C ALA A 48 8.59 -11.38 3.34
N VAL A 49 7.67 -11.43 2.37
CA VAL A 49 7.86 -12.13 1.11
C VAL A 49 8.70 -11.24 0.20
N VAL A 50 9.86 -11.77 -0.21
CA VAL A 50 10.92 -10.98 -0.86
C VAL A 50 10.42 -10.27 -2.12
N ILE A 51 9.70 -10.98 -3.00
CA ILE A 51 9.24 -10.42 -4.27
C ILE A 51 8.21 -9.30 -4.09
N ASP A 52 7.43 -9.34 -3.00
CA ASP A 52 6.34 -8.40 -2.76
C ASP A 52 6.83 -7.01 -2.37
N TYR A 53 8.00 -6.90 -1.75
CA TYR A 53 8.64 -5.61 -1.50
C TYR A 53 9.72 -5.27 -2.53
N ALA A 54 10.45 -6.26 -3.04
CA ALA A 54 11.52 -6.01 -4.01
C ALA A 54 10.97 -5.46 -5.32
N GLY A 55 9.84 -5.98 -5.82
CA GLY A 55 9.22 -5.45 -7.04
C GLY A 55 8.90 -3.95 -6.95
N PRO A 56 8.08 -3.52 -5.97
CA PRO A 56 7.80 -2.10 -5.76
C PRO A 56 9.05 -1.26 -5.47
N TRP A 57 10.00 -1.79 -4.69
CA TRP A 57 11.27 -1.10 -4.40
C TRP A 57 12.02 -0.74 -5.69
N GLU A 58 12.26 -1.74 -6.54
CA GLU A 58 12.96 -1.58 -7.81
C GLU A 58 12.23 -0.63 -8.76
N VAL A 59 10.89 -0.63 -8.74
CA VAL A 59 10.11 0.34 -9.52
C VAL A 59 10.35 1.75 -9.00
N PHE A 60 10.17 2.01 -7.71
CA PHE A 60 10.27 3.36 -7.15
C PHE A 60 11.68 3.93 -7.21
N GLU A 61 12.71 3.13 -6.96
CA GLU A 61 14.10 3.61 -6.98
C GLU A 61 14.58 3.99 -8.39
N ASN A 62 14.00 3.41 -9.43
CA ASN A 62 14.43 3.58 -10.82
C ASN A 62 13.54 4.56 -11.63
N VAL A 63 12.53 5.19 -11.02
CA VAL A 63 11.73 6.20 -11.73
C VAL A 63 12.58 7.43 -12.04
N HIS A 64 12.61 7.78 -13.33
CA HIS A 64 13.21 8.99 -13.84
C HIS A 64 12.19 9.82 -14.63
N THR A 65 11.85 11.02 -14.17
CA THR A 65 10.82 11.84 -14.82
C THR A 65 11.32 12.54 -16.09
N GLY A 66 12.63 12.67 -16.26
CA GLY A 66 13.25 13.38 -17.39
C GLY A 66 12.99 14.89 -17.41
N THR A 67 12.42 15.43 -16.32
CA THR A 67 12.04 16.83 -16.19
C THR A 67 12.53 17.41 -14.86
N GLY A 68 13.01 18.66 -14.86
CA GLY A 68 13.53 19.31 -13.66
C GLY A 68 15.03 19.08 -13.44
N ASP A 69 15.53 19.50 -12.27
CA ASP A 69 16.89 19.20 -11.82
C ASP A 69 17.08 17.72 -11.43
N MET A 70 18.30 17.31 -11.09
CA MET A 70 18.62 15.91 -10.75
C MET A 70 17.78 15.37 -9.57
N ASP A 71 17.45 16.22 -8.59
CA ASP A 71 16.65 15.81 -7.43
C ASP A 71 15.18 15.65 -7.80
N GLN A 72 14.67 16.51 -8.69
CA GLN A 72 13.31 16.44 -9.24
C GLN A 72 13.14 15.27 -10.22
N GLN A 73 14.22 14.85 -10.87
CA GLN A 73 14.23 13.73 -11.80
C GLN A 73 14.04 12.39 -11.10
N MET A 74 14.44 12.25 -9.83
CA MET A 74 14.31 11.04 -9.01
C MET A 74 13.31 11.29 -7.87
N PRO A 75 12.00 11.19 -8.13
CA PRO A 75 10.98 11.81 -7.29
C PRO A 75 10.71 11.07 -5.98
N PHE A 76 11.22 9.85 -5.80
CA PHE A 76 10.93 9.01 -4.63
C PHE A 76 12.08 8.97 -3.63
N GLU A 77 11.72 8.93 -2.35
CA GLU A 77 12.58 8.66 -1.20
C GLU A 77 12.05 7.39 -0.53
N LEU A 78 12.79 6.29 -0.64
CA LEU A 78 12.40 4.99 -0.12
C LEU A 78 13.00 4.78 1.26
N TYR A 79 12.25 4.17 2.17
CA TYR A 79 12.76 3.72 3.48
C TYR A 79 11.93 2.55 4.00
N THR A 80 12.53 1.76 4.88
CA THR A 80 11.88 0.60 5.49
C THR A 80 11.34 0.91 6.89
N VAL A 81 10.17 0.34 7.22
CA VAL A 81 9.51 0.54 8.51
C VAL A 81 9.10 -0.81 9.09
N GLY A 82 9.51 -1.10 10.32
CA GLY A 82 9.14 -2.32 11.05
C GLY A 82 8.63 -2.02 12.46
N ARG A 83 8.48 -3.07 13.28
CA ARG A 83 8.15 -2.93 14.71
C ARG A 83 9.14 -2.02 15.42
N ASP A 84 10.42 -2.28 15.18
CA ASP A 84 11.57 -1.59 15.72
C ASP A 84 12.73 -1.72 14.71
N ARG A 85 13.95 -1.34 15.12
CA ARG A 85 15.18 -1.48 14.32
C ARG A 85 15.94 -2.77 14.61
N GLN A 86 15.27 -3.80 15.12
CA GLN A 86 15.87 -5.13 15.26
C GLN A 86 15.77 -5.90 13.93
N PRO A 87 16.69 -6.86 13.69
CA PRO A 87 16.63 -7.68 12.49
C PRO A 87 15.32 -8.50 12.40
N ILE A 88 14.74 -8.56 11.21
CA ILE A 88 13.69 -9.52 10.84
C ILE A 88 14.26 -10.56 9.88
N HIS A 89 13.60 -11.71 9.75
CA HIS A 89 13.87 -12.64 8.67
C HIS A 89 12.75 -12.61 7.62
N THR A 90 13.13 -12.56 6.35
CA THR A 90 12.18 -12.73 5.24
C THR A 90 11.69 -14.18 5.17
N SER A 91 10.65 -14.44 4.36
CA SER A 91 10.18 -15.80 4.10
C SER A 91 11.31 -16.68 3.55
N GLY A 92 11.57 -17.85 4.15
CA GLY A 92 12.66 -18.76 3.75
C GLY A 92 12.28 -20.25 3.63
N GLY A 93 10.99 -20.57 3.63
CA GLY A 93 10.50 -21.95 3.55
C GLY A 93 10.75 -22.72 4.85
N THR A 94 11.69 -23.67 4.85
CA THR A 94 12.02 -24.50 6.03
C THR A 94 13.07 -23.91 6.96
N LYS A 95 13.65 -22.76 6.59
CA LYS A 95 14.62 -22.00 7.38
C LYS A 95 14.24 -20.52 7.36
N PRO A 96 14.76 -19.70 8.30
CA PRO A 96 14.67 -18.25 8.17
C PRO A 96 15.27 -17.78 6.84
N GLY A 97 14.63 -16.79 6.22
CA GLY A 97 15.12 -16.17 4.99
C GLY A 97 16.27 -15.19 5.24
N MET A 98 16.37 -14.19 4.36
CA MET A 98 17.36 -13.13 4.47
C MET A 98 17.12 -12.31 5.74
N THR A 99 18.20 -11.85 6.36
CA THR A 99 18.11 -10.89 7.47
C THR A 99 18.00 -9.48 6.90
N VAL A 100 16.98 -8.74 7.33
CA VAL A 100 16.77 -7.33 6.98
C VAL A 100 16.63 -6.52 8.27
N VAL A 101 17.21 -5.31 8.31
CA VAL A 101 17.07 -4.40 9.45
C VAL A 101 16.27 -3.19 8.97
N PRO A 102 15.07 -2.92 9.54
CA PRO A 102 14.30 -1.74 9.19
C PRO A 102 15.01 -0.43 9.55
N ASP A 103 14.89 0.58 8.71
CA ASP A 103 15.45 1.92 8.93
C ASP A 103 14.73 2.65 10.08
N TYR A 104 13.41 2.42 10.22
CA TYR A 104 12.55 3.06 11.21
C TYR A 104 11.64 2.07 11.93
N ALA A 105 11.27 2.43 13.16
CA ALA A 105 10.19 1.77 13.88
C ALA A 105 8.84 2.41 13.49
N PHE A 106 7.74 1.68 13.65
CA PHE A 106 6.39 2.26 13.51
C PHE A 106 6.18 3.50 14.41
N ALA A 107 6.90 3.57 15.54
CA ALA A 107 6.80 4.67 16.49
C ALA A 107 7.49 5.97 16.04
N ASP A 108 8.45 5.90 15.11
CA ASP A 108 9.29 7.04 14.74
C ASP A 108 9.58 7.19 13.24
N ALA A 109 8.92 6.38 12.41
CA ALA A 109 8.96 6.54 10.97
C ALA A 109 8.46 7.94 10.55
N PRO A 110 9.15 8.65 9.63
CA PRO A 110 8.62 9.83 8.98
C PRO A 110 7.25 9.53 8.38
N ALA A 111 6.35 10.52 8.31
CA ALA A 111 5.06 10.32 7.65
C ALA A 111 5.25 9.98 6.15
N PRO A 112 4.74 8.83 5.66
CA PRO A 112 4.79 8.46 4.25
C PRO A 112 3.73 9.18 3.42
N ASP A 113 4.01 9.32 2.12
CA ASP A 113 3.00 9.64 1.10
C ASP A 113 2.42 8.35 0.48
N VAL A 114 3.26 7.31 0.39
CA VAL A 114 2.90 5.98 -0.12
C VAL A 114 3.38 4.93 0.87
N VAL A 115 2.55 3.91 1.10
CA VAL A 115 2.91 2.74 1.91
C VAL A 115 2.84 1.49 1.03
N VAL A 116 3.93 0.75 0.99
CA VAL A 116 4.01 -0.58 0.38
C VAL A 116 3.87 -1.63 1.47
N VAL A 117 2.80 -2.43 1.39
CA VAL A 117 2.55 -3.55 2.30
C VAL A 117 2.50 -4.84 1.48
N GLY A 118 3.63 -5.54 1.42
CA GLY A 118 3.70 -6.87 0.82
C GLY A 118 3.10 -7.96 1.72
N ALA A 119 3.03 -9.19 1.22
CA ALA A 119 2.72 -10.34 2.07
C ALA A 119 3.81 -10.55 3.12
N GLN A 120 3.39 -10.85 4.34
CA GLN A 120 4.25 -11.02 5.51
C GLN A 120 3.46 -11.72 6.62
N SER A 121 4.14 -12.22 7.65
CA SER A 121 3.45 -12.77 8.84
C SER A 121 2.70 -11.68 9.61
N GLY A 122 3.15 -10.43 9.47
CA GLY A 122 2.52 -9.25 10.02
C GLY A 122 2.99 -8.93 11.43
N ASP A 123 2.45 -7.84 11.95
CA ASP A 123 2.69 -7.34 13.29
C ASP A 123 1.40 -6.74 13.84
N GLU A 124 1.15 -6.92 15.14
CA GLU A 124 -0.03 -6.33 15.79
C GLU A 124 -0.04 -4.79 15.73
N GLN A 125 1.12 -4.16 15.61
CA GLN A 125 1.26 -2.70 15.51
C GLN A 125 1.00 -2.17 14.10
N LEU A 126 1.09 -3.01 13.06
CA LEU A 126 0.93 -2.58 11.66
C LEU A 126 -0.45 -1.97 11.40
N GLY A 127 -1.52 -2.67 11.79
CA GLY A 127 -2.89 -2.17 11.60
C GLY A 127 -3.16 -0.84 12.32
N PRO A 128 -2.84 -0.71 13.63
CA PRO A 128 -2.90 0.56 14.34
C PRO A 128 -2.05 1.67 13.73
N TRP A 129 -0.87 1.37 13.21
CA TRP A 129 -0.01 2.35 12.54
C TRP A 129 -0.65 2.85 11.25
N LEU A 130 -1.13 1.95 10.37
CA LEU A 130 -1.81 2.30 9.12
C LEU A 130 -3.05 3.18 9.33
N ARG A 131 -3.80 2.98 10.42
CA ARG A 131 -4.98 3.79 10.75
C ARG A 131 -4.67 5.20 11.27
N LYS A 132 -3.42 5.47 11.63
CA LYS A 132 -2.97 6.80 12.11
C LYS A 132 -2.41 7.67 10.98
N LEU A 133 -2.10 7.07 9.84
CA LEU A 133 -1.69 7.76 8.62
C LEU A 133 -2.89 8.46 7.97
#